data_AF-A0A534VIH9-F1
#
_entry.id   AF-A0A534VIH9-F1
#
_cell.length_a   1.000
_cell.length_b   1.000
_cell.length_c   1.000
_cell.angle_alpha   90.00
_cell.angle_beta   90.00
_cell.angle_gamma   90.00
#
_symmetry.space_group_name_H-M   'P 1'
#
loop_
_entity.id
_entity.type
_entity.pdbx_description
1 polymer ?
#
loop_
_entity_poly.entity_id
_entity_poly.type
_entity_poly.pdbx_seq_one_letter_code
_entity_poly.pdbx_strand_id
1 'polypeptide(L)'
;MAVRFRVRIERTAGGKAPPVDAVAVANSGFEADAPEVLLPIRVAERLSLWPPPRGARAERFESPAATFPMLIVPRAVRVGLAGERPAGVVADAVISERETEVVLNDRLIEALRVELVAVARGLFRVGRRGRLRRSDPPERW
;
A
#
# COMPACT_ATOMS: atom_id res chain seq x y z
N MET A 1 15.18 -6.88 7.86
CA MET A 1 14.98 -5.89 6.78
C MET A 1 13.54 -5.99 6.32
N ALA A 2 12.87 -4.87 6.03
CA ALA A 2 11.54 -4.90 5.42
C ALA A 2 11.68 -5.03 3.90
N VAL A 3 10.82 -5.82 3.26
CA VAL A 3 10.80 -5.97 1.80
C VAL A 3 10.03 -4.81 1.20
N ARG A 4 10.63 -4.15 0.22
CA ARG A 4 10.05 -3.01 -0.46
C ARG A 4 10.09 -3.17 -1.97
N PHE A 5 9.09 -2.64 -2.64
CA PHE A 5 9.04 -2.59 -4.09
C PHE A 5 8.24 -1.40 -4.59
N ARG A 6 8.57 -0.93 -5.79
CA ARG A 6 7.82 0.14 -6.45
C ARG A 6 6.42 -0.30 -6.85
N VAL A 7 5.44 0.49 -6.43
CA VAL A 7 4.04 0.40 -6.81
C VAL A 7 3.59 1.67 -7.51
N ARG A 8 2.57 1.53 -8.35
CA ARG A 8 1.80 2.63 -8.92
C ARG A 8 0.43 2.65 -8.26
N ILE A 9 0.06 3.79 -7.69
CA ILE A 9 -1.19 4.00 -6.98
C ILE A 9 -2.01 5.01 -7.77
N GLU A 10 -3.18 4.61 -8.25
CA GLU A 10 -4.10 5.47 -8.99
C GLU A 10 -5.46 5.50 -8.29
N ARG A 11 -6.20 6.61 -8.41
CA ARG A 11 -7.57 6.65 -7.90
C ARG A 11 -8.48 5.75 -8.71
N THR A 12 -9.44 5.10 -8.05
CA THR A 12 -10.52 4.36 -8.74
C THR A 12 -11.58 5.30 -9.31
N ALA A 13 -11.94 6.35 -8.57
CA ALA A 13 -12.85 7.39 -9.03
C ALA A 13 -12.17 8.27 -10.09
N GLY A 14 -12.89 8.63 -11.15
CA GLY A 14 -12.41 9.40 -12.31
C GLY A 14 -12.04 10.87 -12.03
N GLY A 15 -11.20 11.10 -11.02
CA GLY A 15 -10.63 12.40 -10.68
C GLY A 15 -9.39 12.74 -11.52
N LYS A 16 -8.98 14.01 -11.48
CA LYS A 16 -7.82 14.53 -12.22
C LYS A 16 -6.47 14.31 -11.53
N ALA A 17 -6.45 13.75 -10.32
CA ALA A 17 -5.21 13.50 -9.59
C ALA A 17 -4.34 12.50 -10.36
N PRO A 18 -3.08 12.84 -10.70
CA PRO A 18 -2.20 11.92 -11.39
C PRO A 18 -1.88 10.71 -10.50
N PRO A 19 -1.61 9.53 -11.08
CA PRO A 19 -1.12 8.40 -10.31
C PRO A 19 0.21 8.73 -9.60
N VAL A 20 0.40 8.14 -8.43
CA VAL A 20 1.63 8.27 -7.64
C VAL A 20 2.41 6.97 -7.75
N ASP A 21 3.65 7.04 -8.22
CA ASP A 21 4.60 5.93 -8.08
C ASP A 21 5.33 6.10 -6.74
N ALA A 22 5.42 5.03 -5.95
CA ALA A 22 6.05 5.04 -4.63
C ALA A 22 6.71 3.69 -4.34
N VAL A 23 7.77 3.68 -3.54
CA VAL A 23 8.27 2.46 -2.90
C VAL A 23 7.38 2.13 -1.71
N ALA A 24 6.78 0.94 -1.72
CA ALA A 24 5.92 0.47 -0.64
C ALA A 24 6.59 -0.67 0.14
N VAL A 25 6.37 -0.69 1.45
CA VAL A 25 6.73 -1.78 2.35
C VAL A 25 5.65 -2.85 2.28
N ALA A 26 6.05 -4.10 2.03
CA ALA A 26 5.16 -5.24 2.21
C ALA A 26 5.19 -5.69 3.67
N ASN A 27 4.08 -5.49 4.39
CA ASN A 27 3.94 -5.87 5.78
C ASN A 27 2.88 -6.97 5.94
N SER A 28 3.31 -8.24 6.02
CA SER A 28 2.41 -9.36 6.22
C SER A 28 1.80 -9.43 7.63
N GLY A 29 2.29 -8.63 8.58
CA GLY A 29 1.69 -8.50 9.92
C GLY A 29 0.67 -7.36 10.00
N PHE A 30 0.43 -6.65 8.91
CA PHE A 30 -0.73 -5.79 8.76
C PHE A 30 -1.82 -6.64 8.10
N GLU A 31 -2.74 -7.14 8.92
CA GLU A 31 -3.80 -8.06 8.53
C GLU A 31 -5.15 -7.33 8.48
N ALA A 32 -5.93 -7.57 7.42
CA ALA A 32 -7.31 -7.08 7.30
C ALA A 32 -8.15 -8.02 6.43
N ASP A 33 -9.47 -7.84 6.40
CA ASP A 33 -10.35 -8.65 5.56
C ASP A 33 -10.30 -8.25 4.07
N ALA A 34 -9.91 -7.02 3.77
CA ALA A 34 -9.82 -6.46 2.42
C ALA A 34 -8.37 -6.12 2.04
N PRO A 35 -8.05 -5.98 0.74
CA PRO A 35 -6.81 -5.35 0.30
C PRO A 35 -6.76 -3.89 0.76
N GLU A 36 -5.72 -3.53 1.49
CA GLU A 36 -5.50 -2.19 2.02
C GLU A 36 -4.11 -1.67 1.71
N VAL A 37 -4.04 -0.37 1.41
CA VAL A 37 -2.77 0.36 1.37
C VAL A 37 -2.82 1.51 2.36
N LEU A 38 -1.86 1.52 3.28
CA LEU A 38 -1.64 2.64 4.19
C LEU A 38 -0.79 3.69 3.48
N LEU A 39 -1.33 4.90 3.42
CA LEU A 39 -0.77 6.06 2.78
C LEU A 39 -0.32 7.08 3.85
N PRO A 40 0.95 7.52 3.81
CA PRO A 40 1.34 8.77 4.44
C PRO A 40 0.43 9.91 3.96
N ILE A 41 0.12 10.86 4.84
CA ILE A 41 -0.77 12.00 4.52
C ILE A 41 -0.34 12.73 3.23
N ARG A 42 0.97 12.88 3.00
CA ARG A 42 1.50 13.53 1.79
C ARG A 42 1.23 12.76 0.50
N VAL A 43 1.11 11.44 0.55
CA VAL A 43 0.67 10.62 -0.59
C VAL A 43 -0.84 10.79 -0.78
N ALA A 44 -1.61 10.77 0.30
CA ALA A 44 -3.05 10.97 0.26
C ALA A 44 -3.44 12.34 -0.32
N GLU A 45 -2.70 13.40 0.01
CA GLU A 45 -2.85 14.75 -0.58
C GLU A 45 -2.64 14.74 -2.09
N ARG A 46 -1.57 14.11 -2.58
CA ARG A 46 -1.30 14.00 -4.03
C ARG A 46 -2.37 13.21 -4.78
N LEU A 47 -2.99 12.24 -4.12
CA LEU A 47 -4.13 11.49 -4.64
C LEU A 47 -5.47 12.22 -4.41
N SER A 48 -5.46 13.41 -3.80
CA SER A 48 -6.66 14.17 -3.40
C SER A 48 -7.66 13.33 -2.58
N LEU A 49 -7.12 12.44 -1.74
CA LEU A 49 -7.83 11.70 -0.71
C LEU A 49 -7.72 12.39 0.67
N TRP A 50 -6.94 13.47 0.73
CA TRP A 50 -6.85 14.36 1.87
C TRP A 50 -7.09 15.83 1.43
N PRO A 51 -7.92 16.62 2.14
CA PRO A 51 -8.80 16.24 3.25
C PRO A 51 -9.75 15.07 2.90
N PRO A 52 -10.27 14.32 3.91
CA PRO A 52 -11.07 13.12 3.68
C PRO A 52 -12.25 13.39 2.75
N PRO A 53 -12.46 12.59 1.68
CA PRO A 53 -13.67 12.70 0.89
C PRO A 53 -14.89 12.18 1.67
N ARG A 54 -16.10 12.50 1.18
CA ARG A 54 -17.33 11.90 1.69
C ARG A 54 -17.26 10.37 1.58
N GLY A 55 -17.67 9.67 2.62
CA GLY A 55 -17.62 8.21 2.71
C GLY A 55 -16.35 7.65 3.34
N ALA A 56 -15.39 8.51 3.71
CA ALA A 56 -14.31 8.09 4.60
C ALA A 56 -14.87 7.72 5.98
N ARG A 57 -14.36 6.64 6.58
CA ARG A 57 -14.76 6.15 7.90
C ARG A 57 -13.57 6.12 8.84
N ALA A 58 -13.80 6.41 10.12
CA ALA A 58 -12.80 6.17 11.15
C ALA A 58 -12.92 4.73 11.63
N GLU A 59 -11.82 4.00 11.63
CA GLU A 59 -11.75 2.62 12.09
C GLU A 59 -10.60 2.45 13.08
N ARG A 60 -10.76 1.53 14.03
CA ARG A 60 -9.82 1.32 15.11
C ARG A 60 -8.81 0.27 14.68
N PHE A 61 -7.55 0.67 14.57
CA PHE A 61 -6.44 -0.21 14.24
C PHE A 61 -5.75 -0.66 15.51
N GLU A 62 -5.36 -1.93 15.53
CA GLU A 62 -4.62 -2.54 16.61
C GLU A 62 -3.17 -2.78 16.17
N SER A 63 -2.25 -2.43 17.07
CA SER A 63 -0.84 -2.78 16.97
C SER A 63 -0.40 -3.38 18.30
N PRO A 64 0.73 -4.11 18.36
CA PRO A 64 1.23 -4.66 19.61
C PRO A 64 1.44 -3.62 20.73
N ALA A 65 1.65 -2.35 20.37
CA ALA A 65 1.93 -1.27 21.31
C ALA A 65 0.67 -0.47 21.72
N ALA A 66 -0.30 -0.35 20.82
CA ALA A 66 -1.45 0.53 21.03
C ALA A 66 -2.58 0.25 20.03
N THR A 67 -3.77 0.68 20.42
CA THR A 67 -4.95 0.76 19.58
C THR A 67 -5.25 2.23 19.27
N PHE A 68 -5.43 2.58 17.99
CA PHE A 68 -5.60 3.98 17.57
C PHE A 68 -6.53 4.11 16.36
N PRO A 69 -7.23 5.24 16.21
CA PRO A 69 -8.08 5.46 15.04
C PRO A 69 -7.25 5.75 13.80
N MET A 70 -7.61 5.17 12.67
CA MET A 70 -7.18 5.60 11.35
C MET A 70 -8.38 5.91 10.47
N LEU A 71 -8.16 6.74 9.46
CA LEU A 71 -9.17 7.08 8.47
C LEU A 71 -9.05 6.13 7.28
N ILE A 72 -10.15 5.50 6.88
CA ILE A 72 -10.21 4.62 5.71
C ILE A 72 -11.10 5.26 4.65
N VAL A 73 -10.61 5.33 3.41
CA VAL A 73 -11.40 5.64 2.22
C VAL A 73 -11.60 4.35 1.42
N PRO A 74 -12.81 3.78 1.41
CA PRO A 74 -13.02 2.44 0.88
C PRO A 74 -12.90 2.40 -0.64
N ARG A 75 -12.26 1.36 -1.18
CA ARG A 75 -12.05 1.10 -2.62
C ARG A 75 -11.54 2.33 -3.38
N ALA A 76 -10.76 3.18 -2.72
CA ALA A 76 -10.39 4.51 -3.22
C ALA A 76 -9.31 4.47 -4.29
N VAL A 77 -8.48 3.42 -4.29
CA VAL A 77 -7.30 3.31 -5.14
C VAL A 77 -7.20 1.97 -5.82
N ARG A 78 -6.54 1.96 -6.97
CA ARG A 78 -6.02 0.77 -7.63
C ARG A 78 -4.50 0.80 -7.48
N VAL A 79 -3.93 -0.28 -6.95
CA VAL A 79 -2.50 -0.42 -6.70
C VAL A 79 -1.94 -1.50 -7.61
N GLY A 80 -0.92 -1.19 -8.39
CA GLY A 80 -0.21 -2.14 -9.25
C GLY A 80 1.30 -2.08 -9.02
N LEU A 81 2.03 -3.09 -9.51
CA LEU A 81 3.49 -3.02 -9.56
C LEU A 81 3.92 -2.00 -10.63
N ALA A 82 4.85 -1.11 -10.30
CA ALA A 82 5.27 -0.06 -11.21
C ALA A 82 5.91 -0.65 -12.49
N GLY A 83 5.45 -0.20 -13.66
CA GLY A 83 5.95 -0.67 -14.95
C GLY A 83 5.49 -2.06 -15.40
N GLU A 84 4.62 -2.73 -14.63
CA GLU A 84 4.07 -4.06 -14.97
C GLU A 84 2.57 -3.97 -15.31
N ARG A 85 2.13 -4.82 -16.25
CA ARG A 85 0.70 -5.12 -16.52
C ARG A 85 0.40 -6.53 -15.98
N PRO A 86 -0.83 -6.85 -15.53
CA PRO A 86 -2.13 -6.21 -15.80
C PRO A 86 -2.65 -5.24 -14.70
N ALA A 87 -3.92 -4.82 -14.85
CA ALA A 87 -4.63 -3.84 -14.03
C ALA A 87 -4.47 -4.11 -12.53
N GLY A 88 -3.95 -3.14 -11.79
CA GLY A 88 -3.74 -3.24 -10.35
C GLY A 88 -4.97 -3.68 -9.55
N VAL A 89 -4.75 -3.96 -8.27
CA VAL A 89 -5.75 -4.42 -7.31
C VAL A 89 -6.47 -3.21 -6.73
N VAL A 90 -7.80 -3.23 -6.73
CA VAL A 90 -8.59 -2.22 -6.01
C VAL A 90 -8.43 -2.44 -4.51
N ALA A 91 -8.07 -1.40 -3.78
CA ALA A 91 -7.79 -1.43 -2.35
C ALA A 91 -8.45 -0.25 -1.63
N ASP A 92 -8.70 -0.46 -0.35
CA ASP A 92 -9.03 0.61 0.60
C ASP A 92 -7.77 1.44 0.88
N ALA A 93 -7.92 2.76 0.97
CA ALA A 93 -6.83 3.66 1.32
C ALA A 93 -6.93 4.01 2.81
N VAL A 94 -5.96 3.56 3.60
CA VAL A 94 -5.84 3.91 5.01
C VAL A 94 -4.91 5.12 5.13
N ILE A 95 -5.36 6.22 5.73
CA ILE A 95 -4.58 7.46 5.79
C ILE A 95 -3.98 7.59 7.19
N SER A 96 -2.66 7.76 7.24
CA SER A 96 -1.91 7.96 8.48
C SER A 96 -1.15 9.28 8.46
N GLU A 97 -1.30 10.06 9.53
CA GLU A 97 -0.53 11.29 9.76
C GLU A 97 0.88 11.01 10.28
N ARG A 98 1.15 9.79 10.76
CA ARG A 98 2.40 9.41 11.43
C ARG A 98 3.30 8.53 10.59
N GLU A 99 2.72 7.72 9.71
CA GLU A 99 3.48 6.81 8.87
C GLU A 99 4.23 7.58 7.79
N THR A 100 5.46 7.15 7.51
CA THR A 100 6.36 7.85 6.58
C THR A 100 6.56 7.09 5.27
N GLU A 101 6.26 5.79 5.24
CA GLU A 101 6.34 4.96 4.03
C GLU A 101 4.95 4.47 3.60
N VAL A 102 4.76 4.17 2.32
CA VAL A 102 3.55 3.45 1.88
C VAL A 102 3.64 2.02 2.40
N VAL A 103 2.55 1.47 2.97
CA VAL A 103 2.53 0.10 3.50
C VAL A 103 1.41 -0.71 2.86
N LEU A 104 1.73 -1.92 2.39
CA LEU A 104 0.77 -2.87 1.85
C LEU A 104 0.45 -3.92 2.91
N ASN A 105 -0.83 -4.24 3.06
CA ASN A 105 -1.28 -5.31 3.94
C ASN A 105 -1.13 -6.70 3.29
N ASP A 106 -1.33 -7.75 4.07
CA ASP A 106 -1.26 -9.16 3.66
C ASP A 106 -2.10 -9.46 2.40
N ARG A 107 -3.36 -9.01 2.38
CA ARG A 107 -4.30 -9.25 1.27
C ARG A 107 -3.87 -8.58 -0.02
N LEU A 108 -3.34 -7.36 0.06
CA LEU A 108 -2.87 -6.63 -1.11
C LEU A 108 -1.56 -7.23 -1.65
N ILE A 109 -0.65 -7.66 -0.78
CA ILE A 109 0.58 -8.38 -1.16
C ILE A 109 0.23 -9.66 -1.94
N GLU A 110 -0.69 -10.46 -1.42
CA GLU A 110 -1.14 -11.69 -2.06
C GLU A 110 -1.83 -11.42 -3.41
N ALA A 111 -2.74 -10.44 -3.46
CA ALA A 111 -3.45 -10.07 -4.68
C ALA A 111 -2.52 -9.54 -5.79
N LEU A 112 -1.43 -8.86 -5.41
CA LEU A 112 -0.34 -8.46 -6.32
C LEU A 112 0.58 -9.63 -6.71
N ARG A 113 0.36 -10.82 -6.15
CA ARG A 113 1.14 -12.05 -6.35
C ARG A 113 2.60 -11.87 -5.95
N VAL A 114 2.85 -11.05 -4.93
CA VAL A 114 4.20 -10.85 -4.40
C VAL A 114 4.50 -11.92 -3.35
N GLU A 115 5.58 -12.66 -3.54
CA GLU A 115 6.06 -13.65 -2.59
C GLU A 115 7.29 -13.12 -1.87
N LEU A 116 7.22 -13.04 -0.54
CA LEU A 116 8.35 -12.70 0.34
C LEU A 116 9.20 -13.95 0.55
N VAL A 117 10.43 -13.98 0.01
CA VAL A 117 11.23 -15.22 -0.06
C VAL A 117 12.30 -15.30 1.02
N ALA A 118 13.10 -14.23 1.19
CA ALA A 118 14.12 -14.16 2.24
C ALA A 118 14.19 -12.75 2.80
N VAL A 119 13.27 -12.45 3.71
CA VAL A 119 12.98 -11.10 4.24
C VAL A 119 14.21 -10.44 4.84
N ALA A 120 15.01 -11.15 5.64
CA ALA A 120 16.24 -10.61 6.21
C ALA A 120 17.25 -10.16 5.15
N ARG A 121 17.24 -10.80 3.96
CA ARG A 121 18.07 -10.45 2.79
C ARG A 121 17.37 -9.51 1.80
N GLY A 122 16.14 -9.10 2.09
CA GLY A 122 15.32 -8.26 1.22
C GLY A 122 14.96 -8.91 -0.12
N LEU A 123 14.77 -10.24 -0.17
CA LEU A 123 14.47 -10.94 -1.42
C LEU A 123 12.99 -11.24 -1.57
N PHE A 124 12.45 -10.91 -2.74
CA PHE A 124 11.07 -11.20 -3.13
C PHE A 124 10.98 -11.63 -4.60
N ARG A 125 9.81 -12.13 -5.00
CA ARG A 125 9.49 -12.37 -6.42
C ARG A 125 8.03 -12.07 -6.70
N VAL A 126 7.71 -11.91 -7.97
CA VAL A 126 6.33 -11.71 -8.44
C VAL A 126 5.90 -12.98 -9.16
N GLY A 127 4.93 -13.68 -8.58
CA GLY A 127 4.48 -15.00 -8.97
C GLY A 127 5.49 -16.11 -8.68
N ARG A 128 4.99 -17.34 -8.58
CA ARG A 128 5.76 -18.53 -8.18
C ARG A 128 6.97 -18.83 -9.06
N ARG A 129 6.92 -18.44 -10.34
CA ARG A 129 8.00 -18.62 -11.33
C ARG A 129 8.78 -17.32 -11.60
N GLY A 130 8.51 -16.26 -10.84
CA GLY A 130 9.21 -15.00 -10.97
C GLY A 130 10.68 -15.09 -10.55
N ARG A 131 11.52 -14.30 -11.21
CA ARG A 131 12.92 -14.09 -10.80
C ARG A 131 12.98 -13.42 -9.42
N LEU A 132 14.00 -13.77 -8.63
CA LEU A 132 14.28 -13.08 -7.37
C LEU A 132 14.70 -11.64 -7.66
N ARG A 133 14.13 -10.72 -6.88
CA ARG A 133 14.39 -9.29 -6.89
C ARG A 133 14.89 -8.87 -5.51
N ARG A 134 15.70 -7.82 -5.47
CA ARG A 134 16.14 -7.19 -4.22
C ARG A 134 15.19 -6.05 -3.88
N SER A 135 14.97 -5.88 -2.58
CA SER A 135 14.21 -4.78 -2.02
C SER A 135 14.75 -3.44 -2.49
N ASP A 136 13.84 -2.53 -2.83
CA ASP A 136 14.17 -1.12 -3.02
C ASP A 136 14.60 -0.47 -1.68
N PRO A 137 15.39 0.63 -1.72
CA PRO A 137 15.65 1.45 -0.53
C PRO A 137 14.36 2.10 -0.01
N PRO A 138 14.28 2.47 1.27
CA PRO A 138 13.10 3.16 1.82
C PRO A 138 12.83 4.50 1.11
N GLU A 139 11.55 4.79 0.88
CA GLU A 139 11.08 6.08 0.38
C GLU A 139 10.16 6.71 1.41
N ARG A 140 10.58 7.84 1.98
CA ARG A 140 9.84 8.55 3.01
C ARG A 140 9.15 9.78 2.43
N TRP A 141 7.93 10.02 2.89
CA TRP A 141 7.03 11.02 2.33
C TRP A 141 6.94 12.31 3.13
#